data_AF-A0A6J7ALJ1-F1
#
_entry.id   AF-A0A6J7ALJ1-F1
#
_cell.length_a   1.000
_cell.length_b   1.000
_cell.length_c   1.000
_cell.angle_alpha   90.00
_cell.angle_beta   90.00
_cell.angle_gamma   90.00
#
_symmetry.space_group_name_H-M   'P 1'
#
loop_
_entity.id
_entity.type
_entity.pdbx_description
1 polymer ?
#
loop_
_entity_poly.entity_id
_entity_poly.type
_entity_poly.pdbx_seq_one_letter_code
_entity_poly.pdbx_strand_id
1 'polypeptide(L)'
;MLRRAPLGFDSDVWVRPEHLDPDRHFVIHRRPDGTPWTDSDLDEFVADHVTRRLDLEQPPFLVHLLEPVEGGRLALYVKIHHCVTDGVGFQTILGLLSDEPPTEVLVPPLDSEADLPSRHDWLRGSVAGFRETRRRRQRVRSRGPPPPGGSTPLSRCRSPA
;
A
#
# COMPACT_ATOMS: atom_id res chain seq x y z
N MET A 1 -3.21 3.63 7.34
CA MET A 1 -2.13 4.63 7.28
C MET A 1 -0.81 3.99 7.70
N LEU A 2 0.31 4.42 7.14
CA LEU A 2 1.63 3.91 7.49
C LEU A 2 2.13 4.60 8.76
N ARG A 3 2.69 3.83 9.69
CA ARG A 3 3.41 4.34 10.86
C ARG A 3 4.86 3.91 10.79
N ARG A 4 5.74 4.91 10.87
CA ARG A 4 7.17 4.68 10.77
C ARG A 4 7.74 4.13 12.06
N ALA A 5 8.65 3.17 11.93
CA ALA A 5 9.38 2.65 13.06
C ALA A 5 10.18 3.76 13.77
N PRO A 6 10.19 3.79 15.12
CA PRO A 6 11.01 4.74 15.87
C PRO A 6 12.48 4.65 15.48
N LEU A 7 13.04 5.76 14.97
CA LEU A 7 14.45 5.89 14.57
C LEU A 7 14.92 4.86 13.51
N GLY A 8 14.01 4.16 12.83
CA GLY A 8 14.34 3.18 11.79
C GLY A 8 14.97 1.87 12.30
N PHE A 9 14.79 1.52 13.58
CA PHE A 9 15.30 0.26 14.14
C PHE A 9 14.41 -0.96 13.82
N ASP A 10 13.30 -0.77 13.10
CA ASP A 10 12.30 -1.78 12.79
C ASP A 10 11.63 -1.50 11.44
N SER A 11 10.71 -2.38 11.04
CA SER A 11 9.84 -2.17 9.88
C SER A 11 8.72 -1.18 10.18
N ASP A 12 8.36 -0.38 9.18
CA ASP A 12 7.14 0.42 9.19
C ASP A 12 5.92 -0.51 9.17
N VAL A 13 4.82 -0.08 9.79
CA VAL A 13 3.61 -0.89 9.96
C VAL A 13 2.37 -0.17 9.48
N TRP A 14 1.42 -0.92 8.91
CA TRP A 14 0.10 -0.41 8.59
C TRP A 14 -0.79 -0.41 9.82
N VAL A 15 -1.48 0.70 10.02
CA VAL A 15 -2.39 0.90 11.14
C VAL A 15 -3.71 1.41 10.61
N ARG A 16 -4.81 0.95 11.22
CA ARG A 16 -6.13 1.49 10.92
C ARG A 16 -6.17 2.98 11.32
N PRO A 17 -6.61 3.88 10.43
CA PRO A 17 -6.80 5.27 10.81
C PRO A 17 -7.90 5.38 11.88
N GLU A 18 -7.67 6.15 12.94
CA GLU A 18 -8.70 6.48 13.94
C GLU A 18 -9.79 7.38 13.34
N HIS A 19 -9.38 8.25 12.42
CA HIS A 19 -10.26 9.16 11.70
C HIS A 19 -9.88 9.19 10.22
N LEU A 20 -10.89 9.18 9.35
CA LEU A 20 -10.77 9.38 7.92
C LEU A 20 -11.54 10.65 7.57
N ASP A 21 -10.86 11.63 6.97
CA ASP A 21 -11.49 12.82 6.41
C ASP A 21 -11.84 12.55 4.93
N PRO A 22 -13.12 12.34 4.57
CA PRO A 22 -13.49 12.02 3.20
C PRO A 22 -13.17 13.14 2.21
N ASP A 23 -13.25 14.40 2.63
CA ASP A 23 -13.08 15.55 1.73
C ASP A 23 -11.63 15.68 1.24
N ARG A 24 -10.68 15.11 1.98
CA ARG A 24 -9.28 15.00 1.55
C ARG A 24 -9.06 13.93 0.48
N HIS A 25 -9.89 12.89 0.46
CA HIS A 25 -9.72 11.73 -0.42
C HIS A 25 -10.68 11.73 -1.60
N PHE A 26 -11.82 12.41 -1.51
CA PHE A 26 -12.85 12.48 -2.53
C PHE A 26 -13.10 13.95 -2.87
N VAL A 27 -12.65 14.38 -4.04
CA VAL A 27 -12.75 15.78 -4.46
C VAL A 27 -13.55 15.87 -5.75
N ILE A 28 -14.58 16.70 -5.74
CA ILE A 28 -15.42 16.97 -6.91
C ILE A 28 -14.99 18.31 -7.52
N HIS A 29 -14.66 18.29 -8.80
CA HIS A 29 -14.23 19.45 -9.57
C HIS A 29 -15.34 19.91 -10.51
N ARG A 30 -15.88 21.10 -10.23
CA ARG A 30 -16.85 21.81 -11.09
C ARG A 30 -16.28 23.16 -11.48
N ARG A 31 -16.32 23.49 -12.77
CA ARG A 31 -15.87 24.81 -13.24
C ARG A 31 -16.89 25.88 -12.82
N PRO A 32 -16.45 27.02 -12.26
CA PRO A 32 -17.37 28.09 -11.82
C PRO A 32 -18.23 28.68 -12.95
N ASP A 33 -17.72 28.65 -14.17
CA ASP A 33 -18.43 29.13 -15.37
C ASP A 33 -19.40 28.10 -15.96
N GLY A 34 -19.46 26.88 -15.40
CA GLY A 34 -20.31 25.79 -15.87
C GLY A 34 -19.87 25.17 -17.19
N THR A 35 -18.71 25.55 -17.74
CA THR A 35 -18.20 24.96 -18.97
C THR A 35 -17.79 23.50 -18.73
N PRO A 36 -18.04 22.60 -19.69
CA PRO A 36 -17.61 21.23 -19.57
C PRO A 36 -16.07 21.13 -19.68
N TRP A 37 -15.51 20.11 -19.05
CA TRP A 37 -14.12 19.71 -19.25
C TRP A 37 -13.96 19.09 -20.64
N THR A 38 -12.97 19.54 -21.40
CA THR A 38 -12.56 18.95 -22.68
C THR A 38 -11.56 17.81 -22.44
N ASP A 39 -11.32 16.95 -23.44
CA ASP A 39 -10.32 15.90 -23.32
C ASP A 39 -8.90 16.47 -23.06
N SER A 40 -8.57 17.63 -23.66
CA SER A 40 -7.29 18.32 -23.40
C SER A 40 -7.17 18.80 -21.95
N ASP A 41 -8.28 19.22 -21.33
CA ASP A 41 -8.28 19.62 -19.92
C ASP A 41 -8.05 18.41 -19.00
N LEU A 42 -8.59 17.24 -19.37
CA LEU A 42 -8.39 15.99 -18.64
C LEU A 42 -6.93 15.52 -18.71
N ASP A 43 -6.31 15.63 -19.89
CA ASP A 43 -4.88 15.30 -20.06
C ASP A 43 -3.98 16.18 -19.18
N GLU A 44 -4.24 17.49 -19.14
CA GLU A 44 -3.51 18.42 -18.28
C GLU A 44 -3.74 18.10 -16.80
N PHE A 45 -4.98 17.80 -16.40
CA PHE A 45 -5.32 17.39 -15.05
C PHE A 45 -4.53 16.12 -14.64
N VAL A 46 -4.50 15.10 -15.51
CA VAL A 46 -3.75 13.87 -15.26
C VAL A 46 -2.25 14.14 -15.14
N ALA A 47 -1.69 14.94 -16.05
CA ALA A 47 -0.27 15.28 -16.05
C ALA A 47 0.17 15.99 -14.75
N ASP A 48 -0.66 16.91 -14.25
CA ASP A 48 -0.42 17.60 -12.99
C ASP A 48 -0.58 16.66 -11.79
N HIS A 49 -1.61 15.81 -11.77
CA HIS A 49 -1.92 14.98 -10.60
C HIS A 49 -1.06 13.70 -10.50
N VAL A 50 -0.59 13.15 -11.61
CA VAL A 50 0.20 11.91 -11.61
C VAL A 50 1.55 12.09 -10.91
N THR A 51 2.15 13.27 -10.98
CA THR A 51 3.47 13.56 -10.38
C THR A 51 3.41 13.81 -8.87
N ARG A 52 2.24 14.19 -8.34
CA ARG A 52 2.06 14.51 -6.91
C ARG A 52 2.15 13.26 -6.03
N ARG A 53 3.02 13.26 -5.03
CA ARG A 53 3.16 12.09 -4.13
C ARG A 53 1.97 11.98 -3.19
N LEU A 54 1.53 10.74 -2.95
CA LEU A 54 0.59 10.43 -1.88
C LEU A 54 1.28 10.49 -0.52
N ASP A 55 0.58 11.05 0.46
CA ASP A 55 1.01 11.06 1.85
C ASP A 55 0.69 9.70 2.49
N LEU A 56 1.74 8.91 2.78
CA LEU A 56 1.59 7.58 3.38
C LEU A 56 1.23 7.62 4.87
N GLU A 57 1.34 8.78 5.54
CA GLU A 57 0.88 8.93 6.93
C GLU A 57 -0.65 9.00 7.03
N GLN A 58 -1.31 9.03 5.87
CA GLN A 58 -2.75 8.93 5.66
C GLN A 58 -3.10 7.68 4.83
N PRO A 59 -4.39 7.34 4.66
CA PRO A 59 -4.81 6.35 3.67
C PRO A 59 -4.30 6.76 2.27
N PRO A 60 -3.42 5.98 1.63
CA PRO A 60 -2.67 6.46 0.47
C PRO A 60 -3.46 6.22 -0.82
N PHE A 61 -4.63 6.86 -0.89
CA PHE A 61 -5.46 6.92 -2.07
C PHE A 61 -6.12 8.29 -2.22
N LEU A 62 -6.55 8.59 -3.43
CA LEU A 62 -7.38 9.74 -3.75
C LEU A 62 -8.25 9.45 -4.97
N VAL A 63 -9.39 10.11 -5.00
CA VAL A 63 -10.43 10.01 -6.02
C VAL A 63 -10.85 11.43 -6.38
N HIS A 64 -10.72 11.77 -7.66
CA HIS A 64 -11.22 13.03 -8.21
C HIS A 64 -12.35 12.73 -9.19
N LEU A 65 -13.48 13.42 -9.02
CA LEU A 65 -14.58 13.42 -9.98
C LEU A 65 -14.59 14.77 -10.69
N LEU A 66 -14.46 14.78 -12.01
CA LEU A 66 -14.55 15.99 -12.82
C LEU A 66 -15.89 16.00 -13.56
N GLU A 67 -16.68 17.05 -13.35
CA GLU A 67 -18.01 17.15 -13.94
C GLU A 67 -18.44 18.61 -14.24
N PRO A 68 -19.18 18.84 -15.33
CA PRO A 68 -19.49 17.91 -16.43
C PRO A 68 -18.33 17.80 -17.42
N VAL A 69 -18.21 16.68 -18.16
CA VAL A 69 -17.27 16.52 -19.28
C VAL A 69 -18.04 16.62 -20.60
N GLU A 70 -17.40 17.08 -21.67
CA GLU A 70 -18.00 17.19 -23.00
C GLU A 70 -18.66 15.87 -23.45
N GLY A 71 -19.80 15.99 -24.13
CA GLY A 71 -20.57 14.82 -24.58
C GLY A 71 -21.44 14.18 -23.49
N GLY A 72 -21.73 14.90 -22.40
CA GLY A 72 -22.57 14.39 -21.31
C GLY A 72 -21.89 13.33 -20.45
N ARG A 73 -20.55 13.37 -20.38
CA ARG A 73 -19.72 12.41 -19.66
C ARG A 73 -19.34 12.94 -18.26
N LEU A 74 -18.76 12.06 -17.47
CA LEU A 74 -18.05 12.35 -16.23
C LEU A 74 -16.66 11.72 -16.33
N ALA A 75 -15.67 12.30 -15.65
CA ALA A 75 -14.34 11.70 -15.56
C ALA A 75 -14.00 11.38 -14.10
N LEU A 76 -13.59 10.12 -13.87
CA LEU A 76 -13.14 9.63 -12.57
C LEU A 76 -11.63 9.38 -12.64
N TYR A 77 -10.86 10.11 -11.84
CA TYR A 77 -9.44 9.87 -11.65
C TYR A 77 -9.21 9.21 -10.30
N VAL A 78 -8.62 8.01 -10.30
CA VAL A 78 -8.31 7.26 -9.09
C VAL A 78 -6.80 7.06 -9.03
N LYS A 79 -6.20 7.39 -7.88
CA LYS A 79 -4.78 7.14 -7.62
C LYS A 79 -4.62 6.44 -6.29
N ILE A 80 -3.98 5.28 -6.31
CA ILE A 80 -3.72 4.45 -5.13
C ILE A 80 -2.23 4.11 -5.11
N HIS A 81 -1.60 4.18 -3.94
CA HIS A 81 -0.19 3.79 -3.82
C HIS A 81 -0.02 2.27 -3.96
N HIS A 82 0.99 1.84 -4.72
CA HIS A 82 1.24 0.42 -5.06
C HIS A 82 1.62 -0.47 -3.85
N CYS A 83 1.74 0.12 -2.66
CA CYS A 83 1.92 -0.62 -1.41
C CYS A 83 0.60 -1.17 -0.85
N VAL A 84 -0.54 -0.67 -1.33
CA VAL A 84 -1.89 -1.09 -0.92
C VAL A 84 -2.48 -2.08 -1.91
N THR A 85 -2.30 -1.83 -3.21
CA THR A 85 -2.79 -2.69 -4.28
C THR A 85 -1.74 -2.83 -5.37
N ASP A 86 -1.73 -3.96 -6.04
CA ASP A 86 -1.06 -4.10 -7.34
C ASP A 86 -2.02 -3.75 -8.50
N GLY A 87 -1.54 -3.92 -9.73
CA GLY A 87 -2.33 -3.65 -10.93
C GLY A 87 -3.57 -4.55 -11.08
N VAL A 88 -3.51 -5.80 -10.63
CA VAL A 88 -4.65 -6.72 -10.70
C VAL A 88 -5.72 -6.29 -9.69
N GLY A 89 -5.32 -6.03 -8.44
CA GLY A 89 -6.22 -5.52 -7.42
C GLY A 89 -6.83 -4.17 -7.80
N PHE A 90 -6.08 -3.31 -8.51
CA PHE A 90 -6.61 -2.05 -9.00
C PHE A 90 -7.71 -2.25 -10.05
N GLN A 91 -7.53 -3.19 -10.98
CA GLN A 91 -8.58 -3.55 -11.95
C GLN A 91 -9.81 -4.13 -11.26
N THR A 92 -9.64 -4.95 -10.21
CA THR A 92 -10.76 -5.43 -9.39
C THR A 92 -11.53 -4.27 -8.76
N ILE A 93 -10.84 -3.28 -8.18
CA ILE A 93 -11.48 -2.08 -7.61
C ILE A 93 -12.30 -1.34 -8.67
N LEU A 94 -11.75 -1.14 -9.88
CA LEU A 94 -12.49 -0.49 -10.97
C LEU A 94 -13.72 -1.30 -11.40
N GLY A 95 -13.61 -2.63 -11.45
CA GLY A 95 -14.74 -3.52 -11.76
C GLY A 95 -15.86 -3.43 -10.72
N LEU A 96 -15.51 -3.31 -9.43
CA LEU A 96 -16.48 -3.12 -8.34
C LEU A 96 -17.24 -1.79 -8.41
N LEU A 97 -16.74 -0.80 -9.15
CA LEU A 97 -17.42 0.47 -9.40
C LEU A 97 -18.33 0.44 -10.64
N SER A 98 -18.37 -0.68 -11.38
CA SER A 98 -19.23 -0.83 -12.56
C SER A 98 -20.58 -1.46 -12.21
N ASP A 99 -21.50 -1.43 -13.17
CA ASP A 99 -22.81 -2.07 -13.07
C ASP A 99 -22.74 -3.61 -13.09
N GLU A 100 -21.59 -4.18 -13.46
CA GLU A 100 -21.34 -5.63 -13.49
C GLU A 100 -20.10 -5.97 -12.63
N PRO A 101 -20.24 -5.94 -11.29
CA PRO A 101 -19.13 -6.20 -10.40
C PRO A 101 -18.65 -7.66 -10.51
N PRO A 102 -17.34 -7.93 -10.37
CA PRO A 102 -16.81 -9.28 -10.42
C PRO A 102 -17.41 -10.16 -9.30
N THR A 103 -17.86 -11.36 -9.65
CA THR A 103 -18.55 -12.31 -8.74
C THR A 103 -17.63 -12.89 -7.66
N GLU A 104 -16.31 -12.88 -7.88
CA GLU A 104 -15.32 -13.45 -6.98
C GLU A 104 -14.54 -12.36 -6.23
N VAL A 105 -14.96 -12.01 -5.01
CA VAL A 105 -14.12 -11.26 -4.06
C VAL A 105 -13.38 -12.28 -3.20
N LEU A 106 -12.15 -12.64 -3.61
CA LEU A 106 -11.45 -13.84 -3.14
C LEU A 106 -10.70 -13.71 -1.81
N VAL A 107 -10.70 -12.56 -1.15
CA VAL A 107 -9.89 -12.39 0.06
C VAL A 107 -10.74 -11.82 1.19
N PRO A 108 -10.97 -12.57 2.29
CA PRO A 108 -11.55 -11.97 3.49
C PRO A 108 -10.63 -10.83 3.97
N PRO A 109 -11.19 -9.77 4.58
CA PRO A 109 -10.37 -8.69 5.09
C PRO A 109 -9.27 -9.25 6.00
N LEU A 110 -8.03 -8.81 5.75
CA LEU A 110 -6.91 -9.07 6.64
C LEU A 110 -7.12 -8.20 7.88
N ASP A 111 -7.83 -8.73 8.86
CA ASP A 111 -7.99 -8.06 10.13
C ASP A 111 -6.70 -8.19 10.93
N SER A 112 -6.06 -7.06 11.23
CA SER A 112 -5.03 -6.99 12.26
C SER A 112 -5.60 -6.25 13.47
N GLU A 113 -6.06 -6.99 14.47
CA GLU A 113 -6.55 -6.42 15.74
C GLU A 113 -5.43 -6.01 16.71
N ALA A 114 -4.17 -6.06 16.28
CA ALA A 114 -3.06 -5.71 17.15
C ALA A 114 -2.99 -4.19 17.35
N ASP A 115 -3.24 -3.76 18.58
CA ASP A 115 -2.95 -2.39 19.00
C ASP A 115 -1.47 -2.08 18.83
N LEU A 116 -1.17 -0.86 18.38
CA LEU A 116 0.20 -0.39 18.38
C LEU A 116 0.70 -0.25 19.83
N PRO A 117 1.90 -0.78 20.14
CA PRO A 117 2.53 -0.48 21.42
C PRO A 117 2.78 1.03 21.55
N SER A 118 2.89 1.48 22.80
CA SER A 118 3.33 2.86 23.06
C SER A 118 4.65 3.14 22.33
N ARG A 119 4.87 4.39 21.90
CA ARG A 119 6.08 4.75 21.16
C ARG A 119 7.37 4.36 21.90
N HIS A 120 7.36 4.44 23.23
CA HIS A 120 8.48 4.05 24.07
C HIS A 120 8.71 2.53 24.07
N ASP A 121 7.64 1.75 24.19
CA ASP A 121 7.73 0.29 24.19
C ASP A 121 8.12 -0.25 22.82
N TRP A 122 7.60 0.35 21.75
CA TRP A 122 8.03 0.04 20.38
C TRP A 122 9.53 0.26 20.21
N LEU A 123 10.03 1.46 20.54
CA LEU A 123 11.46 1.76 20.42
C LEU A 123 12.33 0.79 21.22
N ARG A 124 11.93 0.47 22.47
CA ARG A 124 12.67 -0.48 23.32
C ARG A 124 12.76 -1.85 22.65
N GLY A 125 11.64 -2.36 22.12
CA GLY A 125 11.56 -3.63 21.40
C GLY A 125 12.40 -3.62 20.12
N SER A 126 12.26 -2.58 19.29
CA SER A 126 12.98 -2.43 18.02
C SER A 126 14.50 -2.37 18.21
N VAL A 127 15.00 -1.62 19.20
CA VAL A 127 16.45 -1.57 19.48
C VAL A 127 16.98 -2.95 19.92
N ALA A 128 16.23 -3.67 20.75
CA ALA A 128 16.60 -5.02 21.18
C ALA A 128 16.65 -5.98 19.99
N GLY A 129 15.59 -6.01 19.16
CA GLY A 129 15.50 -6.85 17.97
C GLY A 129 16.56 -6.51 16.90
N PHE A 130 16.87 -5.23 16.72
CA PHE A 130 17.93 -4.80 15.80
C PHE A 130 19.31 -5.30 16.25
N ARG A 131 19.62 -5.19 17.55
CA ARG A 131 20.88 -5.69 18.13
C ARG A 131 21.00 -7.21 17.98
N GLU A 132 19.92 -7.95 18.24
CA GLU A 132 19.80 -9.39 18.04
C GLU A 132 20.12 -9.77 16.57
N THR A 133 19.43 -9.13 15.63
CA THR A 133 19.57 -9.39 14.19
C THR A 133 21.00 -9.11 13.72
N ARG A 134 21.61 -8.01 14.18
CA ARG A 134 23.01 -7.66 13.87
C ARG A 134 23.98 -8.72 14.41
N ARG A 135 23.81 -9.17 15.66
CA ARG A 135 24.63 -10.23 16.27
C ARG A 135 24.48 -11.54 15.50
N ARG A 136 23.27 -11.93 15.11
CA ARG A 136 23.00 -13.12 14.29
C ARG A 136 23.71 -13.04 12.93
N ARG A 137 23.61 -11.90 12.24
CA ARG A 137 24.31 -11.67 10.96
C ARG A 137 25.83 -11.75 11.11
N GLN A 138 26.41 -11.19 12.17
CA GLN A 138 27.84 -11.28 12.44
C GLN A 138 28.29 -12.72 12.69
N ARG A 139 27.53 -13.51 13.48
CA ARG A 139 27.81 -14.93 13.72
C ARG A 139 27.74 -15.79 12.45
N VAL A 140 26.78 -15.50 11.56
CA VAL A 140 26.68 -16.19 10.26
C VAL A 140 27.89 -15.84 9.39
N ARG A 141 28.30 -14.56 9.32
CA ARG A 141 29.49 -14.14 8.57
C ARG A 141 30.78 -14.72 9.12
N SER A 142 30.91 -14.84 10.44
CA SER A 142 32.13 -15.38 11.08
C SER A 142 32.26 -16.89 10.97
N ARG A 143 31.20 -17.62 10.59
CA ARG A 143 31.24 -19.09 10.43
C ARG A 143 31.91 -19.54 9.12
N GLY A 144 32.24 -18.62 8.20
CA GLY A 144 32.80 -18.93 6.88
C GLY A 144 31.81 -19.71 5.99
N PRO A 145 32.04 -19.78 4.67
CA PRO A 145 31.30 -20.71 3.82
C PRO A 145 31.60 -22.16 4.25
N PRO A 146 30.64 -23.10 4.11
CA PRO A 146 30.93 -24.52 4.36
C PRO A 146 32.09 -24.97 3.46
N PRO A 147 32.97 -25.88 3.95
CA PRO A 147 34.09 -26.36 3.15
C PRO A 147 33.56 -27.03 1.86
N PRO A 148 34.19 -26.79 0.69
CA PRO A 148 33.82 -27.49 -0.52
C PRO A 148 34.18 -28.97 -0.36
N GLY A 149 33.18 -29.85 -0.27
CA GLY A 149 33.41 -31.31 -0.27
C GLY A 149 32.55 -32.16 0.66
N GLY A 150 31.60 -31.61 1.41
CA GLY A 150 30.67 -32.41 2.21
C GLY A 150 29.38 -32.71 1.45
N SER A 151 29.29 -33.85 0.77
CA SER A 151 28.01 -34.37 0.27
C SER A 151 27.07 -34.58 1.46
N THR A 152 26.11 -33.67 1.62
CA THR A 152 25.00 -33.88 2.56
C THR A 152 24.05 -34.86 1.87
N PRO A 153 23.78 -36.06 2.41
CA PRO A 153 22.83 -36.96 1.76
C PRO A 153 21.45 -36.31 1.82
N LEU A 154 20.84 -36.12 0.64
CA LEU A 154 19.47 -35.65 0.49
C LEU A 154 18.55 -36.61 1.23
N SER A 155 18.13 -36.22 2.43
CA SER A 155 17.09 -36.91 3.16
C SER A 155 15.79 -36.70 2.39
N ARG A 156 15.33 -37.75 1.69
CA ARG A 156 14.06 -37.74 0.95
C ARG A 156 12.93 -37.34 1.90
N CYS A 157 12.26 -36.23 1.62
CA CYS A 157 10.97 -35.91 2.22
C CYS A 157 10.01 -37.06 1.89
N ARG A 158 9.57 -37.81 2.91
CA ARG A 158 8.41 -38.70 2.79
C ARG A 158 7.17 -37.83 2.91
N SER A 159 6.36 -37.79 1.85
CA SER A 159 4.99 -37.28 1.91
C SER A 159 4.13 -38.23 2.74
N PRO A 160 3.26 -37.73 3.63
CA PRO A 160 2.23 -38.56 4.25
C PRO A 160 1.11 -38.85 3.24
N ALA A 161 0.57 -40.07 3.31
CA ALA A 161 -0.63 -40.53 2.62
C ALA A 161 -1.88 -40.21 3.45
#